data_AF-A0A946FVW1-F1
#
_entry.id   AF-A0A946FVW1-F1
#
_cell.length_a   1.000
_cell.length_b   1.000
_cell.length_c   1.000
_cell.angle_alpha   90.00
_cell.angle_beta   90.00
_cell.angle_gamma   90.00
#
_symmetry.space_group_name_H-M   'P 1'
#
loop_
_entity.id
_entity.type
_entity.pdbx_description
1 polymer ?
#
loop_
_entity_poly.entity_id
_entity_poly.type
_entity_poly.pdbx_seq_one_letter_code
_entity_poly.pdbx_strand_id
1 'polypeptide(L)'
;MDNFTPQQIEEKKKAIFDAMGKRGQKQILKKGYEDWNPFAEPKDPIDIRKDKTKRTSQVLIREFLTQTDHDEYSNTYAQGALEMCFGIINDDEKIKGMFEFAIWYEALLKKEGYDSL
;
A
#
# COMPACT_ATOMS: atom_id res chain seq x y z
N MET A 1 11.59 -33.56 -3.25
CA MET A 1 12.39 -32.93 -2.18
C MET A 1 13.84 -33.17 -2.53
N ASP A 2 14.57 -32.12 -2.88
CA ASP A 2 15.91 -32.25 -3.43
C ASP A 2 16.93 -32.66 -2.37
N ASN A 3 17.58 -33.81 -2.59
CA ASN A 3 18.56 -34.43 -1.69
C ASN A 3 19.95 -33.77 -1.80
N PHE A 4 20.06 -32.46 -1.55
CA PHE A 4 21.38 -31.80 -1.49
C PHE A 4 21.97 -31.87 -0.08
N THR A 5 23.28 -32.10 0.00
CA THR A 5 24.00 -32.01 1.28
C THR A 5 24.12 -30.55 1.71
N PRO A 6 24.27 -30.26 3.02
CA PRO A 6 24.46 -28.90 3.51
C PRO A 6 25.61 -28.14 2.82
N GLN A 7 26.70 -28.85 2.47
CA GLN A 7 27.83 -28.28 1.74
C GLN A 7 27.45 -27.84 0.33
N GLN A 8 26.66 -28.63 -0.40
CA GLN A 8 26.21 -28.29 -1.75
C GLN A 8 25.25 -27.08 -1.74
N ILE A 9 24.45 -26.92 -0.69
CA ILE A 9 23.57 -25.76 -0.52
C ILE A 9 24.40 -24.49 -0.31
N GLU A 10 25.46 -24.57 0.51
CA GLU A 10 26.34 -23.43 0.77
C GLU A 10 27.17 -23.04 -0.48
N GLU A 11 27.69 -24.02 -1.22
CA GLU A 11 28.39 -23.78 -2.48
C GLU A 11 27.50 -23.06 -3.50
N LYS A 12 26.24 -23.50 -3.63
CA LYS A 12 25.27 -22.83 -4.50
C LYS A 12 24.89 -21.44 -3.98
N LYS A 13 24.68 -21.27 -2.68
CA LYS A 13 24.39 -19.97 -2.05
C LYS A 13 25.50 -18.97 -2.34
N LYS A 14 26.75 -19.39 -2.19
CA LYS A 14 27.93 -18.59 -2.50
C LYS A 14 28.05 -18.26 -3.98
N ALA A 15 27.87 -19.25 -4.87
CA ALA A 15 27.90 -19.03 -6.31
C ALA A 15 26.86 -18.00 -6.77
N ILE A 16 25.66 -18.02 -6.18
CA ILE A 16 24.62 -17.00 -6.45
C ILE A 16 25.08 -15.63 -5.99
N PHE A 17 25.64 -15.51 -4.78
CA PHE A 17 26.15 -14.22 -4.28
C PHE A 17 27.27 -13.65 -5.13
N ASP A 18 28.23 -14.49 -5.54
CA ASP A 18 29.38 -14.09 -6.36
C ASP A 18 28.94 -13.66 -7.77
N ALA A 19 27.88 -14.27 -8.31
CA ALA A 19 27.30 -13.90 -9.59
C ALA A 19 26.48 -12.58 -9.54
N MET A 20 26.10 -12.09 -8.35
CA MET A 20 25.33 -10.85 -8.21
C MET A 20 26.19 -9.60 -8.43
N GLY A 21 25.59 -8.56 -9.01
CA GLY A 21 26.23 -7.24 -9.11
C GLY A 21 26.45 -6.60 -7.73
N LYS A 22 27.39 -5.63 -7.66
CA LYS A 22 27.80 -4.93 -6.42
C LYS A 22 26.63 -4.39 -5.58
N ARG A 23 25.54 -3.95 -6.22
CA ARG A 23 24.33 -3.46 -5.53
C ARG A 23 23.58 -4.58 -4.82
N GLY A 24 23.43 -5.74 -5.45
CA GLY A 24 22.76 -6.91 -4.88
C GLY A 24 23.56 -7.51 -3.72
N GLN A 25 24.88 -7.64 -3.90
CA GLN A 25 25.78 -8.09 -2.83
C GLN A 25 25.70 -7.17 -1.59
N LYS A 26 25.71 -5.84 -1.78
CA LYS A 26 25.54 -4.88 -0.67
C LYS A 26 24.22 -5.05 0.09
N GLN A 27 23.12 -5.34 -0.61
CA GLN A 27 21.82 -5.57 0.05
C GLN A 27 21.83 -6.84 0.89
N ILE A 28 22.45 -7.92 0.38
CA ILE A 28 22.58 -9.18 1.13
C ILE A 28 23.49 -8.99 2.34
N LEU A 29 24.65 -8.34 2.17
CA LEU A 29 25.54 -8.04 3.29
C LEU A 29 24.87 -7.16 4.36
N LYS A 30 24.03 -6.21 3.95
CA LYS A 30 23.24 -5.39 4.87
C LYS A 30 22.19 -6.23 5.64
N LYS A 31 21.60 -7.24 4.99
CA LYS A 31 20.62 -8.15 5.59
C LYS A 31 21.29 -9.21 6.48
N GLY A 32 22.55 -9.56 6.21
CA GLY A 32 23.27 -10.68 6.80
C GLY A 32 23.33 -11.84 5.78
N TYR A 33 24.54 -12.23 5.38
CA TYR A 33 24.73 -13.33 4.42
C TYR A 33 24.24 -14.66 4.99
N GLU A 34 24.48 -14.91 6.29
CA GLU A 34 24.00 -16.12 6.97
C GLU A 34 22.47 -16.24 6.92
N ASP A 35 21.75 -15.15 7.21
CA ASP A 35 20.28 -15.08 7.22
C ASP A 35 19.64 -14.98 5.82
N TRP A 36 20.46 -14.91 4.77
CA TRP A 36 19.98 -14.87 3.41
C TRP A 36 19.81 -16.28 2.85
N ASN A 37 18.55 -16.64 2.55
CA ASN A 37 18.22 -17.86 1.84
C ASN A 37 17.82 -17.53 0.38
N PRO A 38 18.70 -17.78 -0.62
CA PRO A 38 18.39 -17.55 -2.03
C PRO A 38 17.41 -18.57 -2.62
N PHE A 39 17.15 -19.67 -1.92
CA PHE A 39 16.24 -20.73 -2.35
C PHE A 39 14.85 -20.59 -1.71
N ALA A 40 14.62 -19.52 -0.94
CA ALA A 40 13.29 -19.23 -0.41
C ALA A 40 12.33 -19.03 -1.59
N GLU A 41 11.17 -19.69 -1.52
CA GLU A 41 10.10 -19.43 -2.48
C GLU A 41 9.75 -17.94 -2.48
N PRO A 42 9.33 -17.37 -3.63
CA PRO A 42 8.79 -16.03 -3.67
C PRO A 42 7.75 -15.88 -2.58
N LYS A 43 7.83 -14.79 -1.79
CA LYS A 43 6.76 -14.48 -0.84
C LYS A 43 5.43 -14.44 -1.59
N ASP A 44 4.38 -14.92 -0.93
CA ASP A 44 3.03 -14.80 -1.46
C ASP A 44 2.79 -13.37 -1.94
N PRO A 45 2.10 -13.19 -3.09
CA PRO A 45 1.76 -11.87 -3.57
C PRO A 45 1.06 -11.12 -2.45
N ILE A 46 1.50 -9.89 -2.20
CA ILE A 46 0.83 -9.01 -1.24
C ILE A 46 -0.63 -8.91 -1.71
N ASP A 47 -1.58 -9.25 -0.83
CA ASP A 47 -2.99 -9.01 -1.11
C ASP A 47 -3.22 -7.50 -1.15
N ILE A 48 -3.22 -6.94 -2.35
CA ILE A 48 -3.45 -5.52 -2.56
C ILE A 48 -4.94 -5.30 -2.38
N ARG A 49 -5.32 -4.83 -1.19
CA ARG A 49 -6.70 -4.38 -0.91
C ARG A 49 -7.10 -3.32 -1.93
N LYS A 50 -8.26 -3.53 -2.55
CA LYS A 50 -8.87 -2.62 -3.50
C LYS A 50 -10.25 -2.23 -3.02
N ASP A 51 -10.64 -0.99 -3.30
CA ASP A 51 -12.00 -0.54 -3.07
C ASP A 51 -12.96 -1.15 -4.11
N LYS A 52 -14.27 -0.85 -3.98
CA LYS A 52 -15.30 -1.29 -4.93
C LYS A 52 -15.04 -0.81 -6.37
N THR A 53 -14.31 0.29 -6.56
CA THR A 53 -13.91 0.79 -7.88
C THR A 53 -12.65 0.13 -8.45
N LYS A 54 -12.12 -0.90 -7.78
CA LYS A 54 -10.90 -1.66 -8.15
C LYS A 54 -9.61 -0.82 -8.08
N ARG A 55 -9.62 0.28 -7.35
CA ARG A 55 -8.45 1.13 -7.08
C ARG A 55 -7.80 0.74 -5.76
N THR A 56 -6.50 0.92 -5.67
CA THR A 56 -5.79 0.90 -4.39
C THR A 56 -5.99 2.24 -3.67
N SER A 57 -5.76 2.30 -2.36
CA SER A 57 -5.86 3.57 -1.61
C SER A 57 -4.98 4.66 -2.23
N GLN A 58 -3.79 4.29 -2.70
CA GLN A 58 -2.85 5.22 -3.35
C GLN A 58 -3.39 5.77 -4.67
N VAL A 59 -4.04 4.95 -5.48
CA VAL A 59 -4.63 5.39 -6.75
C VAL A 59 -5.83 6.30 -6.47
N LEU A 60 -6.71 5.88 -5.57
CA LEU A 60 -7.95 6.61 -5.24
C LEU A 60 -7.67 8.00 -4.66
N ILE A 61 -6.78 8.10 -3.67
CA ILE A 61 -6.45 9.40 -3.05
C ILE A 61 -5.74 10.34 -4.04
N ARG A 62 -4.89 9.78 -4.91
CA ARG A 62 -4.18 10.58 -5.92
C ARG A 62 -5.16 11.14 -6.93
N GLU A 63 -6.10 10.33 -7.42
CA GLU A 63 -7.14 10.81 -8.34
C GLU A 63 -7.97 11.94 -7.71
N PHE A 64 -8.37 11.79 -6.45
CA PHE A 64 -9.09 12.84 -5.72
C PHE A 64 -8.29 14.14 -5.61
N LEU A 65 -7.07 14.08 -5.09
CA LEU A 65 -6.24 15.27 -4.89
C LEU A 65 -5.76 15.95 -6.18
N THR A 66 -5.76 15.22 -7.31
CA THR A 66 -5.43 15.82 -8.62
C THR A 66 -6.63 16.57 -9.22
N GLN A 67 -7.86 16.27 -8.79
CA GLN A 67 -9.07 16.97 -9.23
C GLN A 67 -9.41 18.18 -8.36
N THR A 68 -8.90 18.22 -7.13
CA THR A 68 -8.97 19.39 -6.27
C THR A 68 -7.90 20.40 -6.67
N ASP A 69 -8.23 21.68 -6.73
CA ASP A 69 -7.23 22.71 -7.01
C ASP A 69 -6.17 22.72 -5.88
N HIS A 70 -4.90 22.74 -6.25
CA HIS A 70 -3.79 22.71 -5.29
C HIS A 70 -3.74 23.95 -4.39
N ASP A 71 -4.32 25.06 -4.85
CA ASP A 71 -4.46 26.28 -4.03
C ASP A 71 -5.61 26.17 -3.01
N GLU A 72 -6.51 25.19 -3.17
CA GLU A 72 -7.72 25.04 -2.36
C GLU A 72 -7.57 24.09 -1.16
N TYR A 73 -6.48 23.30 -1.08
CA TYR A 73 -6.34 22.33 0.00
C TYR A 73 -5.02 22.39 0.77
N SER A 74 -5.14 22.27 2.10
CA SER A 74 -4.00 22.20 3.02
C SER A 74 -3.50 20.76 3.20
N ASN A 75 -2.31 20.60 3.78
CA ASN A 75 -1.81 19.28 4.18
C ASN A 75 -2.78 18.55 5.13
N THR A 76 -3.48 19.28 6.01
CA THR A 76 -4.48 18.72 6.91
C THR A 76 -5.68 18.17 6.15
N TYR A 77 -6.11 18.85 5.09
CA TYR A 77 -7.16 18.36 4.20
C TYR A 77 -6.74 17.06 3.50
N ALA A 78 -5.55 17.03 2.91
CA ALA A 78 -5.04 15.85 2.23
C ALA A 78 -4.89 14.65 3.19
N GLN A 79 -4.47 14.93 4.43
CA GLN A 79 -4.39 13.93 5.50
C GLN A 79 -5.78 13.36 5.86
N GLY A 80 -6.79 14.23 6.03
CA GLY A 80 -8.15 13.79 6.31
C GLY A 80 -8.75 12.97 5.17
N ALA A 81 -8.52 13.37 3.92
CA ALA A 81 -8.95 12.61 2.75
C ALA A 81 -8.26 11.23 2.66
N LEU A 82 -6.97 11.15 3.01
CA LEU A 82 -6.23 9.89 3.05
C LEU A 82 -6.75 8.95 4.14
N GLU A 83 -7.06 9.47 5.33
CA GLU A 83 -7.66 8.70 6.43
C GLU A 83 -9.01 8.12 6.02
N MET A 84 -9.86 8.92 5.36
CA MET A 84 -11.14 8.46 4.84
C MET A 84 -10.96 7.40 3.76
N CYS A 85 -10.01 7.58 2.83
CA CYS A 85 -9.68 6.60 1.79
C CYS A 85 -9.26 5.24 2.39
N PHE A 86 -8.40 5.25 3.41
CA PHE A 86 -8.01 4.01 4.09
C PHE A 86 -9.15 3.37 4.86
N GLY A 87 -9.97 4.15 5.56
CA GLY A 87 -11.10 3.61 6.30
C GLY A 87 -12.14 2.95 5.39
N ILE A 88 -12.43 3.55 4.23
CA ILE A 88 -13.34 2.99 3.23
C ILE A 88 -12.82 1.65 2.70
N ILE A 89 -11.52 1.54 2.39
CA ILE A 89 -10.93 0.31 1.84
C ILE A 89 -10.83 -0.82 2.86
N ASN A 90 -10.78 -0.47 4.15
CA ASN A 90 -10.64 -1.43 5.24
C ASN A 90 -11.95 -1.70 5.98
N ASP A 91 -13.09 -1.20 5.48
CA ASP A 91 -14.40 -1.32 6.12
C ASP A 91 -14.41 -0.84 7.59
N ASP A 92 -13.70 0.25 7.87
CA ASP A 92 -13.65 0.85 9.22
C ASP A 92 -15.01 1.45 9.61
N GLU A 93 -15.59 0.99 10.72
CA GLU A 93 -16.94 1.40 11.16
C GLU A 93 -17.05 2.90 11.47
N LYS A 94 -16.00 3.50 12.05
CA LYS A 94 -16.00 4.94 12.36
C LYS A 94 -16.03 5.74 11.07
N ILE A 95 -15.19 5.39 10.11
CA ILE A 95 -15.12 6.08 8.82
C ILE A 95 -16.40 5.85 8.02
N LYS A 96 -16.97 4.65 8.06
CA LYS A 96 -18.28 4.36 7.46
C LYS A 96 -19.37 5.28 8.01
N GLY A 97 -19.48 5.42 9.34
CA GLY A 97 -20.44 6.32 9.96
C GLY A 97 -20.23 7.79 9.56
N MET A 98 -18.96 8.24 9.50
CA MET A 98 -18.63 9.59 9.04
C MET A 98 -19.05 9.83 7.58
N PHE A 99 -18.81 8.86 6.70
CA PHE A 99 -19.15 8.94 5.28
C PHE A 99 -20.67 8.93 5.05
N GLU A 100 -21.40 8.03 5.71
CA GLU A 100 -22.86 7.97 5.64
C GLU A 100 -23.51 9.27 6.14
N PHE A 101 -22.98 9.86 7.23
CA PHE A 101 -23.44 11.15 7.73
C PHE A 101 -23.16 12.29 6.73
N ALA A 102 -21.98 12.35 6.12
CA ALA A 102 -21.64 13.37 5.14
C ALA A 102 -22.58 13.34 3.94
N ILE A 103 -22.88 12.14 3.40
CA ILE A 103 -23.85 11.96 2.31
C ILE A 103 -25.26 12.42 2.72
N TRP A 104 -25.70 12.02 3.92
CA TRP A 104 -27.01 12.44 4.44
C TRP A 104 -27.11 13.96 4.59
N TYR A 105 -26.06 14.60 5.12
CA TYR A 105 -26.03 16.04 5.33
C TYR A 105 -26.00 16.82 4.02
N GLU A 106 -25.23 16.37 3.03
CA GLU A 106 -25.23 16.93 1.68
C GLU A 106 -26.65 16.91 1.07
N ALA A 107 -27.36 15.78 1.21
CA ALA A 107 -28.73 15.64 0.73
C ALA A 107 -29.71 16.55 1.49
N LEU A 108 -29.50 16.75 2.80
CA LEU A 108 -30.31 17.67 3.60
C LEU A 108 -30.13 19.12 3.13
N LEU A 109 -28.89 19.58 2.94
CA LEU A 109 -28.59 20.94 2.46
C LEU A 109 -29.29 21.22 1.12
N LYS A 110 -29.18 20.29 0.17
CA LYS A 110 -29.85 20.41 -1.14
C LYS A 110 -31.37 20.48 -1.00
N LYS A 111 -31.96 19.70 -0.10
CA LYS A 111 -33.40 19.73 0.19
C LYS A 111 -33.84 21.06 0.79
N GLU A 112 -32.99 21.68 1.59
CA GLU A 112 -33.25 22.97 2.24
C GLU A 112 -32.87 24.18 1.36
N GLY A 113 -32.28 23.93 0.17
CA GLY A 113 -31.92 24.98 -0.79
C GLY A 113 -30.55 25.63 -0.54
N TYR A 114 -29.67 24.95 0.21
CA TYR A 114 -28.29 25.36 0.44
C TYR A 114 -27.33 24.58 -0.46
N ASP A 115 -26.25 25.24 -0.89
CA ASP A 115 -25.13 24.57 -1.55
C ASP A 115 -24.28 23.79 -0.54
N SER A 116 -23.87 22.59 -0.94
CA SER A 116 -22.99 21.73 -0.15
C SER A 116 -21.53 22.02 -0.51
N LEU A 117 -20.96 23.00 0.20
CA LEU A 117 -19.62 23.61 0.01
C LEU A 117 -19.50 24.55 -1.21
#